data_AF-A0A4P9XQG0-F1
#
_entry.id   AF-A0A4P9XQG0-F1
#
_cell.length_a   1.000
_cell.length_b   1.000
_cell.length_c   1.000
_cell.angle_alpha   90.00
_cell.angle_beta   90.00
_cell.angle_gamma   90.00
#
_symmetry.space_group_name_H-M   'P 1'
#
loop_
_entity.id
_entity.type
_entity.pdbx_description
1 polymer ?
#
loop_
_entity_poly.entity_id
_entity_poly.type
_entity_poly.pdbx_seq_one_letter_code
_entity_poly.pdbx_strand_id
1 'polypeptide(L)'
;MKVTIANRPTAMRLVSVLFAFIALFCTQLASAQTARDARNIVSITSPSVVAAGKTQVTWEVPESKQNSFFTFDVELWASSSNGRMPALDVKVATLGQTRTGAAGNRANKYTLDADIPSLPNAKFTTYYVAVYGRELVHGPTFTSQHPWDTIYYDLKPVKQA
;
A
#
# COMPACT_ATOMS: atom_id res chain seq x y z
N MET A 1 -1.49 -11.18 -74.44
CA MET A 1 -0.47 -11.15 -73.36
C MET A 1 -1.11 -10.43 -72.17
N LYS A 2 -1.41 -11.14 -71.08
CA LYS A 2 -2.16 -10.61 -69.93
C LYS A 2 -1.19 -10.44 -68.76
N VAL A 3 -0.95 -9.20 -68.35
CA VAL A 3 -0.08 -8.86 -67.19
C VAL A 3 -0.95 -8.84 -65.94
N THR A 4 -0.63 -9.69 -64.98
CA THR A 4 -1.28 -9.73 -63.66
C THR A 4 -0.49 -8.85 -62.70
N ILE A 5 -1.08 -7.73 -62.28
CA ILE A 5 -0.54 -6.86 -61.22
C ILE A 5 -0.91 -7.49 -59.88
N ALA A 6 0.08 -7.98 -59.14
CA ALA A 6 -0.11 -8.47 -57.78
C ALA A 6 -0.29 -7.28 -56.82
N ASN A 7 -1.54 -6.93 -56.53
CA ASN A 7 -1.89 -6.05 -55.42
C ASN A 7 -1.53 -6.74 -54.10
N ARG A 8 -0.54 -6.21 -53.35
CA ARG A 8 -0.27 -6.58 -51.96
C ARG A 8 -0.82 -5.51 -51.00
N PRO A 9 -2.02 -5.68 -50.42
CA PRO A 9 -2.47 -4.86 -49.29
C PRO A 9 -2.31 -5.65 -47.98
N THR A 10 -1.12 -6.17 -47.69
CA THR A 10 -0.88 -6.98 -46.47
C THR A 10 -0.09 -6.28 -45.38
N ALA A 11 0.54 -5.13 -45.68
CA ALA A 11 1.34 -4.41 -44.68
C ALA A 11 0.49 -3.60 -43.67
N MET A 12 -0.60 -2.96 -44.10
CA MET A 12 -1.37 -2.07 -43.20
C MET A 12 -2.17 -2.81 -42.12
N ARG A 13 -2.69 -4.02 -42.40
CA ARG A 13 -3.52 -4.76 -41.43
C ARG A 13 -2.73 -5.24 -40.21
N LEU A 14 -1.47 -5.62 -40.40
CA LEU A 14 -0.60 -6.07 -39.29
C LEU A 14 -0.21 -4.93 -38.35
N VAL A 15 0.02 -3.73 -38.91
CA VAL A 15 0.38 -2.55 -38.11
C VAL A 15 -0.80 -2.10 -37.25
N SER A 16 -2.03 -2.05 -37.79
CA SER A 16 -3.23 -1.67 -37.02
C SER A 16 -3.55 -2.63 -35.87
N VAL A 17 -3.34 -3.93 -36.05
CA VAL A 17 -3.54 -4.92 -34.99
C VAL A 17 -2.50 -4.73 -33.89
N LEU A 18 -1.23 -4.53 -34.24
CA LEU A 18 -0.16 -4.29 -33.27
C LEU A 18 -0.41 -3.02 -32.44
N PHE A 19 -0.85 -1.92 -33.07
CA PHE A 19 -1.21 -0.68 -32.37
C PHE A 19 -2.41 -0.86 -31.43
N ALA A 20 -3.42 -1.64 -31.83
CA ALA A 20 -4.57 -1.94 -30.97
C ALA A 20 -4.15 -2.76 -29.74
N PHE A 21 -3.25 -3.74 -29.90
CA PHE A 21 -2.72 -4.53 -28.78
C PHE A 21 -1.88 -3.68 -27.82
N ILE A 22 -1.02 -2.79 -28.32
CA ILE A 22 -0.22 -1.90 -27.48
C ILE A 22 -1.14 -0.93 -26.71
N ALA A 23 -2.14 -0.35 -27.37
CA ALA A 23 -3.11 0.52 -26.70
C ALA A 23 -3.92 -0.21 -25.62
N LEU A 24 -4.35 -1.46 -25.89
CA LEU A 24 -5.04 -2.29 -24.90
C LEU A 24 -4.13 -2.68 -23.72
N PHE A 25 -2.85 -2.93 -23.99
CA PHE A 25 -1.87 -3.23 -22.94
C PHE A 25 -1.57 -2.00 -22.08
N CYS A 26 -1.43 -0.83 -22.69
CA CYS A 26 -1.24 0.43 -21.97
C CYS A 26 -2.45 0.82 -21.12
N THR A 27 -3.68 0.60 -21.60
CA THR A 27 -4.89 0.86 -20.79
C THR A 27 -5.04 -0.12 -19.64
N GLN A 28 -4.68 -1.40 -19.84
CA GLN A 28 -4.65 -2.38 -18.75
C GLN A 28 -3.60 -2.04 -17.69
N LEU A 29 -2.39 -1.64 -18.11
CA LEU A 29 -1.32 -1.24 -17.20
C LEU A 29 -1.69 0.03 -16.41
N ALA A 30 -2.29 1.02 -17.05
CA ALA A 30 -2.81 2.21 -16.39
C ALA A 30 -3.92 1.86 -15.38
N SER A 31 -4.87 0.99 -15.74
CA SER A 31 -5.94 0.56 -14.83
C SER A 31 -5.43 -0.20 -13.61
N ALA A 32 -4.37 -1.01 -13.77
CA ALA A 32 -3.74 -1.74 -12.68
C ALA A 32 -2.97 -0.80 -11.74
N GLN A 33 -2.31 0.22 -12.28
CA GLN A 33 -1.66 1.28 -11.51
C GLN A 33 -2.69 2.10 -10.72
N THR A 34 -3.77 2.54 -11.37
CA THR A 34 -4.87 3.28 -10.74
C THR A 34 -5.59 2.45 -9.67
N ALA A 35 -5.77 1.14 -9.89
CA ALA A 35 -6.35 0.24 -8.89
C ALA A 35 -5.42 -0.03 -7.69
N ARG A 36 -4.10 0.12 -7.85
CA ARG A 36 -3.10 0.02 -6.78
C ARG A 36 -3.06 1.30 -5.96
N ASP A 37 -3.05 2.45 -6.62
CA ASP A 37 -3.08 3.77 -5.99
C ASP A 37 -4.41 4.04 -5.27
N ALA A 38 -5.52 3.50 -5.77
CA ALA A 38 -6.83 3.57 -5.10
C ALA A 38 -6.94 2.73 -3.81
N ARG A 39 -6.01 1.79 -3.56
CA ARG A 39 -5.97 0.93 -2.36
C ARG A 39 -4.95 1.37 -1.31
N ASN A 40 -4.07 2.31 -1.63
CA ASN A 40 -3.09 2.87 -0.69
C ASN A 40 -3.49 4.29 -0.30
N ILE A 41 -4.60 4.41 0.43
CA ILE A 41 -5.05 5.72 0.94
C ILE A 41 -4.38 6.09 2.27
N VAL A 42 -3.63 5.17 2.88
CA VAL A 42 -2.81 5.47 4.06
C VAL A 42 -1.45 5.97 3.57
N SER A 43 -0.91 6.98 4.23
CA SER A 43 0.45 7.49 3.96
C SER A 43 1.18 7.73 5.28
N ILE A 44 2.19 6.92 5.59
CA ILE A 44 2.96 7.04 6.82
C ILE A 44 3.94 8.21 6.68
N THR A 45 3.76 9.22 7.52
CA THR A 45 4.59 10.43 7.51
C THR A 45 5.74 10.34 8.52
N SER A 46 5.60 9.60 9.61
CA SER A 46 6.67 9.32 10.59
C SER A 46 6.54 7.93 11.22
N PRO A 47 7.61 7.33 11.75
CA PRO A 47 8.99 7.84 11.81
C PRO A 47 9.85 7.47 10.59
N SER A 48 11.02 8.10 10.43
CA SER A 48 12.08 7.68 9.48
C SER A 48 13.24 6.97 10.16
N VAL A 49 13.35 7.13 11.49
CA VAL A 49 14.33 6.50 12.36
C VAL A 49 13.59 5.99 13.60
N VAL A 50 13.89 4.77 14.05
CA VAL A 50 13.32 4.15 15.25
C VAL A 50 14.43 3.79 16.23
N ALA A 51 14.20 4.10 17.50
CA ALA A 51 14.98 3.62 18.63
C ALA A 51 14.08 2.74 19.51
N ALA A 52 14.67 1.85 20.29
CA ALA A 52 13.93 1.10 21.30
C ALA A 52 13.25 2.08 22.29
N GLY A 53 12.02 1.77 22.70
CA GLY A 53 11.18 2.61 23.55
C GLY A 53 10.15 3.43 22.77
N LYS A 54 9.70 4.52 23.38
CA LYS A 54 8.58 5.32 22.84
C LYS A 54 8.96 6.06 21.56
N THR A 55 8.22 5.78 20.49
CA THR A 55 8.30 6.49 19.20
C THR A 55 6.91 6.84 18.70
N GLN A 56 6.73 8.03 18.14
CA GLN A 56 5.46 8.44 17.54
C GLN A 56 5.37 8.01 16.07
N VAL A 57 4.37 7.19 15.76
CA VAL A 57 4.00 6.83 14.39
C VAL A 57 2.89 7.74 13.93
N THR A 58 3.05 8.37 12.76
CA THR A 58 2.09 9.30 12.18
C THR A 58 1.75 8.87 10.77
N TRP A 59 0.47 8.90 10.43
CA TRP A 59 0.00 8.63 9.07
C TRP A 59 -1.15 9.55 8.69
N GLU A 60 -1.38 9.65 7.39
CA GLU A 60 -2.43 10.46 6.80
C GLU A 60 -3.37 9.62 5.92
N VAL A 61 -4.61 10.08 5.82
CA VAL A 61 -5.67 9.54 4.96
C VAL A 61 -6.20 10.68 4.09
N PRO A 62 -6.48 10.48 2.79
CA PRO A 62 -6.93 11.56 1.89
C PRO A 62 -8.22 12.20 2.37
N GLU A 63 -8.41 13.46 1.99
CA GLU A 63 -9.57 14.25 2.40
C GLU A 63 -10.91 13.60 2.04
N SER A 64 -10.97 12.90 0.90
CA SER A 64 -12.14 12.15 0.45
C SER A 64 -12.61 11.07 1.43
N LYS A 65 -11.76 10.69 2.39
CA LYS A 65 -12.00 9.63 3.36
C LYS A 65 -12.06 10.12 4.81
N GLN A 66 -11.99 11.43 5.07
CA GLN A 66 -12.06 12.00 6.43
C GLN A 66 -13.39 11.73 7.17
N ASN A 67 -14.49 11.55 6.42
CA ASN A 67 -15.80 11.23 7.02
C ASN A 67 -15.98 9.74 7.30
N SER A 68 -15.00 8.91 6.95
CA SER A 68 -15.08 7.45 7.10
C SER A 68 -14.60 7.04 8.48
N PHE A 69 -15.16 5.96 9.01
CA PHE A 69 -14.70 5.38 10.26
C PHE A 69 -13.58 4.39 9.99
N PHE A 70 -12.43 4.52 10.64
CA PHE A 70 -11.33 3.58 10.47
C PHE A 70 -10.91 2.94 11.78
N THR A 71 -10.49 1.67 11.68
CA THR A 71 -9.61 1.04 12.67
C THR A 71 -8.24 0.85 12.04
N PHE A 72 -7.19 1.36 12.68
CA PHE A 72 -5.81 1.23 12.23
C PHE A 72 -5.03 0.30 13.14
N ASP A 73 -4.40 -0.75 12.59
CA ASP A 73 -3.36 -1.50 13.26
C ASP A 73 -1.99 -0.99 12.82
N VAL A 74 -1.09 -0.82 13.78
CA VAL A 74 0.29 -0.41 13.53
C VAL A 74 1.21 -1.55 13.94
N GLU A 75 2.09 -1.95 13.03
CA GLU A 75 2.97 -3.11 13.21
C GLU A 75 4.40 -2.78 12.81
N LEU A 76 5.34 -3.49 13.43
CA LEU A 76 6.75 -3.45 13.06
C LEU A 76 7.11 -4.76 12.35
N TRP A 77 7.74 -4.63 11.19
CA TRP A 77 8.18 -5.75 10.36
C TRP A 77 9.68 -5.66 10.10
N ALA A 78 10.31 -6.81 9.94
CA ALA A 78 11.69 -6.94 9.51
C ALA A 78 11.71 -7.72 8.19
N SER A 79 12.37 -7.16 7.19
CA SER A 79 12.67 -7.84 5.94
C SER A 79 14.16 -8.15 5.92
N SER A 80 14.53 -9.41 5.71
CA SER A 80 15.93 -9.81 5.64
C SER A 80 16.22 -10.60 4.38
N SER A 81 17.30 -10.25 3.67
CA SER A 81 17.78 -11.01 2.51
C SER A 81 19.28 -11.22 2.62
N ASN A 82 19.73 -12.46 2.57
CA ASN A 82 21.16 -12.81 2.57
C ASN A 82 21.80 -12.74 1.17
N GLY A 83 21.20 -12.01 0.22
CA GLY A 83 21.71 -11.81 -1.14
C GLY A 83 21.59 -13.02 -2.07
N ARG A 84 21.11 -14.17 -1.58
CA ARG A 84 20.92 -15.40 -2.37
C ARG A 84 19.52 -16.00 -2.27
N MET A 85 18.68 -15.45 -1.39
CA MET A 85 17.29 -15.86 -1.20
C MET A 85 16.37 -14.64 -1.27
N PRO A 86 15.10 -14.81 -1.71
CA PRO A 86 14.06 -13.80 -1.55
C PRO A 86 14.03 -13.29 -0.11
N ALA A 87 13.71 -12.01 0.07
CA ALA A 87 13.64 -11.45 1.40
C ALA A 87 12.56 -12.16 2.23
N LEU A 88 12.91 -12.52 3.47
CA LEU A 88 11.96 -13.06 4.43
C LEU A 88 11.42 -11.92 5.27
N ASP A 89 10.12 -11.67 5.14
CA ASP A 89 9.39 -10.67 5.92
C ASP A 89 8.79 -11.33 7.17
N VAL A 90 9.17 -10.82 8.34
CA VAL A 90 8.71 -11.32 9.64
C VAL A 90 8.14 -10.17 10.44
N LYS A 91 6.94 -10.38 11.00
CA LYS A 91 6.36 -9.46 11.97
C LYS A 91 7.18 -9.51 13.26
N VAL A 92 7.72 -8.36 13.65
CA VAL A 92 8.50 -8.19 14.87
C VAL A 92 7.56 -7.91 16.05
N ALA A 93 6.60 -7.01 15.88
CA ALA A 93 5.68 -6.61 16.94
C ALA A 93 4.37 -6.01 16.42
N THR A 94 3.30 -6.12 17.20
CA THR A 94 2.16 -5.21 17.12
C THR A 94 2.45 -4.03 18.02
N LEU A 95 2.48 -2.82 17.45
CA LEU A 95 2.80 -1.59 18.16
C LEU A 95 1.56 -0.96 18.80
N GLY A 96 0.39 -1.19 18.20
CA GLY A 96 -0.88 -0.79 18.79
C GLY A 96 -2.00 -0.69 17.76
N GLN A 97 -3.16 -0.25 18.24
CA GLN A 97 -4.34 0.01 17.43
C GLN A 97 -4.88 1.40 17.76
N THR A 98 -5.34 2.12 16.74
CA THR A 98 -6.09 3.37 16.91
C THR A 98 -7.37 3.31 16.11
N ARG A 99 -8.32 4.20 16.42
CA ARG A 99 -9.60 4.31 15.70
C ARG A 99 -9.91 5.77 15.44
N THR A 100 -10.63 6.07 14.37
CA THR A 100 -11.22 7.40 14.21
C THR A 100 -12.27 7.61 15.32
N GLY A 101 -12.32 8.81 15.90
CA GLY A 101 -13.26 9.10 17.00
C GLY A 101 -14.73 9.00 16.57
N ALA A 102 -15.63 8.85 17.55
CA ALA A 102 -17.08 8.66 17.36
C ALA A 102 -17.81 9.79 16.58
N ALA A 103 -17.13 10.92 16.33
CA ALA A 103 -17.68 12.06 15.60
C ALA A 103 -17.19 12.18 14.14
N GLY A 104 -16.41 11.22 13.63
CA GLY A 104 -15.72 11.38 12.35
C GLY A 104 -14.70 12.52 12.48
N ASN A 105 -13.50 12.21 12.96
CA ASN A 105 -12.48 13.25 13.06
C ASN A 105 -12.24 13.83 11.67
N ARG A 106 -12.52 15.13 11.46
CA ARG A 106 -12.11 15.91 10.27
C ARG A 106 -10.59 15.96 10.07
N ALA A 107 -9.83 15.26 10.90
CA ALA A 107 -8.40 15.13 10.75
C ALA A 107 -8.09 14.10 9.65
N ASN A 108 -7.30 14.51 8.67
CA ASN A 108 -6.61 13.59 7.78
C ASN A 108 -5.42 12.92 8.46
N LYS A 109 -4.95 13.44 9.60
CA LYS A 109 -3.71 13.03 10.26
C LYS A 109 -3.98 12.29 11.57
N TYR A 110 -3.31 11.15 11.73
CA TYR A 110 -3.45 10.24 12.85
C TYR A 110 -2.08 9.95 13.47
N THR A 111 -2.07 9.71 14.78
CA THR A 111 -0.83 9.43 15.53
C THR A 111 -1.05 8.29 16.51
N LEU A 112 0.01 7.51 16.75
CA LEU A 112 0.09 6.51 17.81
C LEU A 112 1.46 6.65 18.49
N ASP A 113 1.44 6.78 19.81
CA ASP A 113 2.66 6.59 20.61
C ASP A 113 2.91 5.07 20.73
N ALA A 114 3.85 4.57 19.93
CA ALA A 114 4.22 3.17 19.85
C ALA A 114 5.40 2.87 20.77
N ASP A 115 5.38 1.71 21.42
CA ASP A 115 6.54 1.18 22.14
C ASP A 115 7.32 0.22 21.23
N ILE A 116 8.49 0.65 20.78
CA ILE A 116 9.33 -0.10 19.85
C ILE A 116 10.22 -1.05 20.67
N PRO A 117 10.19 -2.37 20.42
CA PRO A 117 11.08 -3.30 21.10
C PRO A 117 12.54 -3.05 20.72
N SER A 118 13.48 -3.61 21.50
CA SER A 118 14.89 -3.62 21.09
C SER A 118 15.04 -4.35 19.75
N LEU A 119 15.70 -3.70 18.80
CA LEU A 119 15.87 -4.24 17.45
C LEU A 119 17.32 -4.71 17.25
N PRO A 120 17.56 -5.95 16.81
CA PRO A 120 18.91 -6.43 16.56
C PRO A 120 19.52 -5.65 15.39
N ASN A 121 20.80 -5.27 15.52
CA ASN A 121 21.55 -4.70 14.41
C ASN A 121 22.03 -5.82 13.49
N ALA A 122 21.30 -6.03 12.39
CA ALA A 122 21.60 -7.06 11.42
C ALA A 122 21.89 -6.43 10.05
N LYS A 123 23.09 -6.68 9.53
CA LYS A 123 23.66 -6.05 8.33
C LYS A 123 22.76 -6.13 7.08
N PHE A 124 21.90 -7.13 7.00
CA PHE A 124 21.03 -7.38 5.85
C PHE A 124 19.54 -7.35 6.21
N THR A 125 19.19 -6.63 7.27
CA THR A 125 17.81 -6.51 7.75
C THR A 125 17.36 -5.07 7.66
N THR A 126 16.25 -4.85 6.97
CA THR A 126 15.55 -3.57 6.92
C THR A 126 14.30 -3.66 7.78
N TYR A 127 14.06 -2.65 8.60
CA TYR A 127 12.85 -2.56 9.41
C TYR A 127 11.83 -1.65 8.74
N TYR A 128 10.55 -1.97 8.92
CA TYR A 128 9.43 -1.23 8.36
C TYR A 128 8.36 -1.04 9.42
N VAL A 129 7.81 0.16 9.46
CA VAL A 129 6.53 0.39 10.14
C VAL A 129 5.43 0.21 9.10
N ALA A 130 4.46 -0.64 9.43
CA ALA A 130 3.28 -0.88 8.63
C ALA A 130 2.05 -0.30 9.34
N VAL A 131 1.17 0.34 8.58
CA VAL A 131 -0.15 0.79 9.08
C VAL A 131 -1.22 0.18 8.19
N TYR A 132 -2.16 -0.55 8.80
CA TYR A 132 -3.30 -1.17 8.13
C TYR A 132 -4.60 -0.50 8.61
N GLY A 133 -5.25 0.26 7.74
CA GLY A 133 -6.56 0.87 7.98
C GLY A 133 -7.69 0.00 7.43
N ARG A 134 -8.70 -0.28 8.25
CA ARG A 134 -9.97 -0.90 7.84
C ARG A 134 -11.10 0.11 7.94
N GLU A 135 -11.77 0.39 6.83
CA GLU A 135 -12.88 1.34 6.76
C GLU A 135 -14.21 0.69 7.15
N LEU A 136 -14.83 1.14 8.25
CA LEU A 136 -16.13 0.67 8.71
C LEU A 136 -17.25 1.41 7.97
N VAL A 137 -17.83 0.76 6.95
CA VAL A 137 -18.85 1.35 6.06
C VAL A 137 -20.18 1.66 6.78
N HIS A 138 -20.44 1.02 7.93
CA HIS A 138 -21.68 1.19 8.70
C HIS A 138 -21.49 1.92 10.05
N GLY A 139 -20.38 2.63 10.23
CA GLY A 139 -20.06 3.33 11.48
C GLY A 139 -19.52 2.39 12.57
N PRO A 140 -19.39 2.83 13.83
CA PRO A 140 -18.91 2.00 14.92
C PRO A 140 -19.99 0.99 15.35
N THR A 141 -20.23 -0.02 14.52
CA THR A 141 -21.05 -1.17 14.89
C THR A 141 -20.29 -2.02 15.90
N PHE A 142 -20.83 -2.16 17.11
CA PHE A 142 -20.38 -3.14 18.14
C PHE A 142 -20.69 -4.60 17.75
N THR A 143 -20.77 -4.90 16.47
CA THR A 143 -21.10 -6.22 15.97
C THR A 143 -19.91 -6.81 15.26
N SER A 144 -19.69 -8.10 15.50
CA SER A 144 -18.71 -9.00 14.92
C SER A 144 -18.85 -9.15 13.39
N GLN A 145 -18.92 -8.04 12.64
CA GLN A 145 -18.91 -8.06 11.20
C GLN A 145 -17.49 -8.29 10.69
N HIS A 146 -17.42 -9.22 9.74
CA HIS A 146 -16.25 -9.93 9.27
C HIS A 146 -15.34 -9.08 8.36
N PRO A 147 -14.05 -9.46 8.21
CA PRO A 147 -12.92 -8.59 7.84
C PRO A 147 -12.77 -8.19 6.35
N TRP A 148 -13.87 -8.05 5.61
CA TRP A 148 -13.84 -7.66 4.19
C TRP A 148 -14.16 -6.17 3.92
N ASP A 149 -14.10 -5.33 4.95
CA ASP A 149 -13.95 -3.89 4.79
C ASP A 149 -12.64 -3.58 4.04
N THR A 150 -12.65 -2.62 3.12
CA THR A 150 -11.49 -2.29 2.29
C THR A 150 -10.27 -2.05 3.18
N ILE A 151 -9.28 -2.94 3.05
CA ILE A 151 -8.00 -2.80 3.77
C ILE A 151 -7.15 -1.83 2.96
N TYR A 152 -6.82 -0.72 3.60
CA TYR A 152 -5.87 0.26 3.13
C TYR A 152 -4.59 0.11 3.91
N TYR A 153 -3.45 0.24 3.25
CA TYR A 153 -2.18 0.07 3.95
C TYR A 153 -1.08 0.94 3.37
N ASP A 154 -0.07 1.18 4.20
CA ASP A 154 1.22 1.73 3.77
C ASP A 154 2.34 1.13 4.63
N LEU A 155 3.54 1.15 4.07
CA LEU A 155 4.76 0.55 4.61
C LEU A 155 5.88 1.56 4.49
N LYS A 156 6.47 1.95 5.62
CA LYS A 156 7.58 2.91 5.64
C LYS A 156 8.86 2.26 6.14
N PRO A 157 9.95 2.25 5.34
CA PRO A 157 11.24 1.81 5.84
C PRO A 157 11.74 2.77 6.92
N VAL A 158 12.27 2.21 7.99
CA VAL A 158 12.82 2.96 9.13
C VAL A 158 14.26 2.55 9.38
N LYS A 159 15.11 3.54 9.66
CA LYS A 159 16.49 3.29 10.10
C LYS A 159 16.50 3.02 11.61
N GLN A 160 17.40 2.18 12.08
CA GLN A 160 17.69 2.15 13.51
C GLN A 160 18.48 3.41 13.89
N ALA A 161 18.18 3.97 15.06
CA ALA A 161 18.90 5.11 15.64
C ALA A 161 20.34 4.74 16.05
#